data_AF-A0A661QBF8-F1
#
_entry.id   AF-A0A661QBF8-F1
#
_cell.length_a   1.000
_cell.length_b   1.000
_cell.length_c   1.000
_cell.angle_alpha   90.00
_cell.angle_beta   90.00
_cell.angle_gamma   90.00
#
_symmetry.space_group_name_H-M   'P 1'
#
loop_
_entity.id
_entity.type
_entity.pdbx_description
1 polymer ?
#
loop_
_entity_poly.entity_id
_entity_poly.type
_entity_poly.pdbx_seq_one_letter_code
_entity_poly.pdbx_strand_id
1 'polypeptide(L)'
;MDSYNESLWQTVIFLFLSKFVKQAQTPFSQQDLINDKNIDLANRFVKMVGDTTDEKKIKFALLKALRGLEKESLVLRLSETTLQLSDAGFAKMKTEVEAAMQKISQSFPESTPKEGSSPTVQ
;
A
#
# COMPACT_ATOMS: atom_id res chain seq x y z
N MET A 1 20.59 9.76 -11.86
CA MET A 1 19.19 9.54 -12.24
C MET A 1 18.54 8.86 -11.06
N ASP A 2 17.73 9.57 -10.29
CA ASP A 2 16.92 8.93 -9.23
C ASP A 2 15.90 8.02 -9.92
N SER A 3 16.24 6.74 -10.01
CA SER A 3 15.42 5.73 -10.65
C SER A 3 14.14 5.58 -9.85
N TYR A 4 13.02 6.04 -10.42
CA TYR A 4 11.69 5.81 -9.86
C TYR A 4 11.50 4.31 -9.59
N ASN A 5 11.42 3.94 -8.32
CA ASN A 5 11.23 2.55 -7.90
C ASN A 5 9.75 2.18 -8.03
N GLU A 6 9.34 1.80 -9.24
CA GLU A 6 7.94 1.49 -9.56
C GLU A 6 7.34 0.44 -8.64
N SER A 7 8.09 -0.63 -8.35
CA SER A 7 7.63 -1.71 -7.48
C SER A 7 7.35 -1.20 -6.05
N LEU A 8 8.25 -0.38 -5.48
CA LEU A 8 8.03 0.21 -4.16
C LEU A 8 6.73 1.02 -4.12
N TRP A 9 6.55 1.93 -5.07
CA TRP A 9 5.41 2.83 -5.10
C TRP A 9 4.09 2.10 -5.37
N GLN A 10 4.10 1.03 -6.18
CA GLN A 10 2.96 0.14 -6.34
C GLN A 10 2.60 -0.58 -5.03
N THR A 11 3.58 -1.13 -4.30
CA THR A 11 3.34 -1.74 -2.98
C THR A 11 2.75 -0.72 -1.99
N VAL A 12 3.23 0.53 -1.98
CA VAL A 12 2.65 1.60 -1.15
C VAL A 12 1.17 1.85 -1.51
N ILE A 13 0.84 1.89 -2.80
CA ILE A 13 -0.56 2.02 -3.25
C ILE A 13 -1.40 0.82 -2.78
N PHE A 14 -0.91 -0.40 -2.87
CA PHE A 14 -1.62 -1.58 -2.35
C PHE A 14 -1.83 -1.54 -0.84
N LEU A 15 -0.83 -1.12 -0.07
CA LEU A 15 -0.96 -0.92 1.38
C LEU A 15 -2.05 0.11 1.71
N PHE A 16 -2.12 1.21 0.95
CA PHE A 16 -3.19 2.19 1.14
C PHE A 16 -4.55 1.63 0.75
N LEU A 17 -4.65 0.98 -0.42
CA LEU A 17 -5.88 0.34 -0.88
C LEU A 17 -6.43 -0.68 0.12
N SER A 18 -5.57 -1.41 0.83
CA SER A 18 -5.98 -2.39 1.85
C SER A 18 -6.79 -1.79 3.01
N LYS A 19 -6.61 -0.48 3.26
CA LYS A 19 -7.40 0.25 4.26
C LYS A 19 -8.81 0.56 3.78
N PHE A 20 -8.98 0.84 2.49
CA PHE A 20 -10.24 1.30 1.91
C PHE A 20 -11.06 0.17 1.28
N VAL A 21 -10.41 -0.78 0.61
CA VAL A 21 -11.06 -1.80 -0.20
C VAL A 21 -11.17 -3.10 0.59
N LYS A 22 -12.37 -3.37 1.12
CA LYS A 22 -12.68 -4.63 1.83
C LYS A 22 -13.20 -5.73 0.89
N GLN A 23 -13.64 -5.35 -0.30
CA GLN A 23 -14.15 -6.23 -1.34
C GLN A 23 -13.77 -5.69 -2.72
N ALA A 24 -13.47 -6.58 -3.67
CA ALA A 24 -13.23 -6.21 -5.06
C ALA A 24 -14.43 -5.43 -5.64
N GLN A 25 -14.18 -4.65 -6.70
CA GLN A 25 -15.21 -3.91 -7.45
C GLN A 25 -15.99 -2.88 -6.63
N THR A 26 -15.54 -2.56 -5.40
CA THR A 26 -16.10 -1.47 -4.61
C THR A 26 -15.49 -0.15 -5.10
N PRO A 27 -16.29 0.81 -5.58
CA PRO A 27 -15.77 2.09 -6.03
C PRO A 27 -15.20 2.92 -4.88
N PHE A 28 -14.12 3.64 -5.15
CA PHE A 28 -13.50 4.59 -4.23
C PHE A 28 -12.99 5.83 -4.96
N SER A 29 -12.85 6.94 -4.23
CA SER A 29 -12.30 8.17 -4.78
C SER A 29 -10.77 8.12 -4.84
N GLN A 30 -10.18 8.59 -5.94
CA GLN A 30 -8.74 8.81 -6.06
C GLN A 30 -8.24 9.80 -4.98
N GLN A 31 -9.05 10.78 -4.60
CA GLN A 31 -8.71 11.76 -3.57
C GLN A 31 -8.66 11.12 -2.18
N ASP A 32 -9.52 10.14 -1.90
CA ASP A 32 -9.49 9.40 -0.63
C ASP A 32 -8.23 8.53 -0.54
N LEU A 33 -7.78 7.97 -1.65
CA LEU A 33 -6.54 7.19 -1.72
C LEU A 33 -5.29 8.09 -1.62
N ILE A 34 -5.25 9.19 -2.37
CA ILE A 34 -4.11 10.11 -2.44
C ILE A 34 -4.50 11.46 -1.82
N ASN A 35 -4.55 11.48 -0.49
CA ASN A 35 -4.76 12.66 0.35
C ASN A 35 -3.49 13.04 1.12
N ASP A 36 -3.50 14.20 1.79
CA ASP A 36 -2.35 14.73 2.53
C ASP A 36 -1.85 13.78 3.63
N LYS A 37 -2.74 13.05 4.31
CA LYS A 37 -2.36 12.08 5.34
C LYS A 37 -1.62 10.88 4.74
N ASN A 38 -2.09 10.37 3.61
CA ASN A 38 -1.44 9.25 2.91
C ASN A 38 -0.14 9.68 2.23
N ILE A 39 -0.03 10.94 1.77
CA ILE A 39 1.23 11.50 1.27
C ILE A 39 2.26 11.58 2.39
N ASP A 40 1.89 12.08 3.57
CA ASP A 40 2.79 12.11 4.73
C ASP A 40 3.20 10.69 5.17
N LEU A 41 2.24 9.75 5.20
CA LEU A 41 2.53 8.36 5.53
C LEU A 41 3.49 7.71 4.52
N ALA A 42 3.31 7.98 3.23
CA ALA A 42 4.22 7.51 2.19
C ALA A 42 5.62 8.09 2.38
N ASN A 43 5.74 9.39 2.71
CA ASN A 43 7.02 10.05 3.02
C ASN A 43 7.77 9.36 4.17
N ARG A 44 7.07 9.05 5.25
CA ARG A 44 7.65 8.33 6.38
C ARG A 44 8.09 6.92 5.98
N PHE A 45 7.27 6.23 5.19
CA PHE A 45 7.56 4.87 4.73
C PHE A 45 8.81 4.83 3.85
N VAL A 46 8.91 5.71 2.85
CA VAL A 46 10.08 5.73 1.94
C VAL A 46 11.37 6.09 2.68
N LYS A 47 11.31 7.03 3.63
CA LYS A 47 12.45 7.35 4.52
C LYS A 47 12.87 6.13 5.35
N MET A 48 11.91 5.34 5.85
CA MET A 48 12.19 4.12 6.63
C MET A 48 12.87 3.03 5.81
N VAL A 49 12.49 2.85 4.55
CA VAL A 49 13.09 1.85 3.65
C VAL A 49 14.32 2.36 2.89
N GLY A 50 14.79 3.57 3.20
CA GLY A 50 15.99 4.17 2.61
C GLY A 50 15.83 4.65 1.17
N ASP A 51 14.61 4.87 0.69
CA ASP A 51 14.35 5.43 -0.64
C ASP A 51 14.57 6.96 -0.65
N THR A 52 15.17 7.46 -1.72
CA THR A 52 15.66 8.84 -1.84
C THR A 52 14.70 9.78 -2.57
N THR A 53 13.44 9.36 -2.79
CA THR A 53 12.45 10.20 -3.46
C THR A 53 12.23 11.51 -2.70
N ASP A 54 12.40 12.64 -3.39
CA ASP A 54 12.12 13.98 -2.87
C ASP A 54 10.68 14.06 -2.36
N GLU A 55 10.49 14.59 -1.15
CA GLU A 55 9.20 14.78 -0.49
C GLU A 55 8.18 15.50 -1.40
N LYS A 56 8.63 16.49 -2.18
CA LYS A 56 7.77 17.24 -3.11
C LYS A 56 7.28 16.39 -4.28
N LYS A 57 7.93 15.26 -4.57
CA LYS A 57 7.62 14.34 -5.67
C LYS A 57 6.78 13.14 -5.23
N ILE A 58 6.53 12.95 -3.94
CA ILE A 58 5.81 11.77 -3.42
C ILE A 58 4.40 11.68 -4.01
N LYS A 59 3.64 12.78 -4.01
CA LYS A 59 2.30 12.80 -4.63
C LYS A 59 2.35 12.35 -6.08
N PHE A 60 3.35 12.82 -6.83
CA PHE A 60 3.55 12.43 -8.23
C PHE A 60 3.92 10.95 -8.36
N ALA A 61 4.77 10.43 -7.48
CA ALA A 61 5.15 9.01 -7.46
C ALA A 61 3.94 8.11 -7.16
N LEU A 62 3.09 8.47 -6.21
CA LEU A 62 1.83 7.77 -5.91
C LEU A 62 0.88 7.77 -7.12
N LEU A 63 0.70 8.93 -7.76
CA LEU A 63 -0.13 9.03 -8.97
C LEU A 63 0.43 8.20 -10.12
N LYS A 64 1.75 8.20 -10.29
CA LYS A 64 2.44 7.40 -11.32
C LYS A 64 2.27 5.91 -11.06
N ALA A 65 2.40 5.45 -9.82
CA ALA A 65 2.17 4.06 -9.44
C ALA A 65 0.72 3.64 -9.66
N LEU A 66 -0.23 4.48 -9.25
CA LEU A 66 -1.65 4.24 -9.49
C LEU A 66 -1.97 4.10 -10.99
N ARG A 67 -1.40 4.96 -11.83
CA ARG A 67 -1.49 4.85 -13.29
C ARG A 67 -0.82 3.58 -13.83
N GLY A 68 0.24 3.09 -13.20
CA GLY A 68 0.83 1.78 -13.50
C GLY A 68 -0.16 0.64 -13.24
N LEU A 69 -0.83 0.65 -12.08
CA LEU A 69 -1.86 -0.34 -11.75
C LEU A 69 -3.08 -0.27 -12.69
N GLU A 70 -3.43 0.93 -13.18
CA GLU A 70 -4.45 1.09 -14.22
C GLU A 70 -4.04 0.43 -15.54
N LYS A 71 -2.77 0.61 -15.97
CA LYS A 71 -2.25 -0.05 -17.18
C LYS A 71 -2.22 -1.57 -17.07
N GLU A 72 -1.96 -2.09 -15.87
CA GLU A 72 -2.00 -3.52 -15.57
C GLU A 72 -3.43 -4.08 -15.41
N SER A 73 -4.48 -3.25 -15.55
CA SER A 73 -5.88 -3.64 -15.33
C SER A 73 -6.17 -4.15 -13.90
N LEU A 74 -5.34 -3.76 -12.94
CA LEU A 74 -5.51 -4.07 -11.51
C LEU A 74 -6.41 -3.04 -10.83
N VAL A 75 -6.31 -1.79 -11.25
CA VAL A 75 -7.24 -0.71 -10.91
C VAL A 75 -8.00 -0.32 -12.17
N LEU A 76 -9.32 -0.21 -12.09
CA LEU A 76 -10.17 0.21 -13.19
C LEU A 76 -10.68 1.63 -12.89
N ARG A 77 -10.57 2.51 -13.88
CA ARG A 77 -11.08 3.88 -13.79
C ARG A 77 -12.52 3.92 -14.29
N LEU A 78 -13.44 4.30 -13.39
CA LEU A 78 -14.86 4.43 -13.69
C LEU A 78 -15.24 5.85 -14.11
N SER A 79 -14.54 6.85 -13.58
CA SER A 79 -14.71 8.28 -13.93
C SER A 79 -13.40 9.04 -13.74
N GLU A 80 -13.40 10.37 -13.91
CA GLU A 80 -12.22 11.21 -13.66
C GLU A 80 -11.65 11.05 -12.24
N THR A 81 -12.50 10.79 -11.26
CA THR A 81 -12.10 10.71 -9.83
C THR A 81 -12.44 9.38 -9.18
N THR A 82 -13.27 8.54 -9.81
CA THR A 82 -13.72 7.27 -9.25
C THR A 82 -12.95 6.10 -9.85
N LEU A 83 -12.46 5.23 -8.96
CA LEU A 83 -11.67 4.05 -9.28
C LEU A 83 -12.30 2.82 -8.61
N GLN A 84 -11.93 1.63 -9.05
CA GLN A 84 -12.25 0.37 -8.39
C GLN A 84 -11.10 -0.61 -8.56
N LEU A 85 -10.95 -1.56 -7.64
CA LEU A 85 -10.04 -2.71 -7.86
C LEU A 85 -10.75 -3.75 -8.72
N SER A 86 -10.05 -4.29 -9.73
CA SER A 86 -10.48 -5.52 -10.39
C SER A 86 -10.31 -6.72 -9.44
N ASP A 87 -10.89 -7.87 -9.77
CA ASP A 87 -10.70 -9.08 -8.96
C ASP A 87 -9.22 -9.48 -8.88
N ALA A 88 -8.48 -9.33 -10.00
CA ALA A 88 -7.04 -9.55 -10.05
C ALA A 88 -6.27 -8.53 -9.20
N GLY A 89 -6.66 -7.25 -9.25
CA GLY A 89 -6.07 -6.21 -8.42
C GLY A 89 -6.30 -6.44 -6.93
N PHE A 90 -7.49 -6.90 -6.55
CA PHE A 90 -7.81 -7.23 -5.16
C PHE A 90 -7.04 -8.46 -4.66
N ALA A 91 -6.88 -9.49 -5.50
CA ALA A 91 -6.04 -10.64 -5.17
C ALA A 91 -4.58 -10.23 -4.98
N LYS A 92 -4.01 -9.46 -5.91
CA LYS A 92 -2.62 -8.95 -5.81
C LYS A 92 -2.43 -8.05 -4.60
N MET A 93 -3.39 -7.19 -4.27
CA MET A 93 -3.37 -6.37 -3.05
C MET A 93 -3.24 -7.23 -1.80
N LYS A 94 -4.02 -8.32 -1.67
CA LYS A 94 -3.92 -9.22 -0.51
C LYS A 94 -2.53 -9.85 -0.41
N THR A 95 -1.99 -10.35 -1.51
CA THR A 95 -0.65 -10.96 -1.55
C THR A 95 0.44 -9.95 -1.16
N GLU A 96 0.39 -8.73 -1.69
CA GLU A 96 1.36 -7.67 -1.35
C GLU A 96 1.30 -7.28 0.14
N VAL A 97 0.09 -7.17 0.69
CA VAL A 97 -0.10 -6.87 2.12
C VAL A 97 0.43 -8.01 2.99
N GLU A 98 0.11 -9.26 2.66
CA GLU A 98 0.61 -10.44 3.36
C GLU A 98 2.14 -10.52 3.32
N ALA A 99 2.73 -10.31 2.14
CA ALA A 99 4.19 -10.31 1.97
C ALA A 99 4.86 -9.17 2.77
N ALA A 100 4.25 -7.99 2.79
CA ALA A 100 4.75 -6.86 3.60
C ALA A 100 4.66 -7.17 5.10
N MET A 101 3.54 -7.72 5.57
CA MET A 101 3.37 -8.14 6.97
C MET A 101 4.37 -9.23 7.37
N GLN A 102 4.61 -10.21 6.51
CA GLN A 102 5.61 -11.26 6.75
C GLN A 102 7.02 -10.67 6.91
N LYS A 103 7.44 -9.76 6.02
CA LYS A 103 8.75 -9.08 6.14
C LYS A 103 8.86 -8.27 7.44
N ILE A 104 7.79 -7.61 7.86
CA ILE A 104 7.75 -6.89 9.14
C ILE A 104 7.88 -7.88 10.31
N SER A 105 7.13 -8.99 10.30
CA SER A 105 7.21 -10.01 11.37
C SER A 105 8.59 -10.68 11.47
N GLN A 106 9.28 -10.89 10.34
CA GLN A 106 10.64 -11.42 10.32
C GLN A 106 11.69 -10.41 10.79
N SER A 107 11.45 -9.11 10.53
CA SER A 107 12.35 -8.02 10.96
C SER A 107 12.08 -7.56 12.40
N PHE A 108 10.89 -7.85 12.94
CA PHE A 108 10.44 -7.48 14.29
C PHE A 108 9.62 -8.62 14.94
N PRO A 109 10.29 -9.71 15.38
CA PRO A 109 9.62 -10.91 15.93
C PRO A 109 8.79 -10.65 17.20
N GLU A 110 8.95 -9.49 17.84
CA GLU A 110 8.15 -9.06 19.01
C GLU A 110 6.73 -8.56 18.66
N SER A 111 6.41 -8.37 17.38
CA SER A 111 5.11 -7.80 16.93
C SER A 111 4.02 -8.84 16.70
N THR A 112 4.33 -10.13 16.89
CA THR A 112 3.34 -11.21 16.84
C THR A 112 2.48 -11.15 18.12
N PRO A 113 1.13 -11.06 18.03
CA PRO A 113 0.30 -11.18 19.22
C PRO A 113 0.64 -12.51 19.90
N LYS A 114 1.21 -12.45 21.10
CA LYS A 114 1.38 -13.63 21.94
C LYS A 114 0.00 -14.12 22.33
N GLU A 115 -0.56 -15.03 21.54
CA GLU A 115 -1.61 -15.90 22.02
C GLU A 115 -0.99 -16.78 23.11
N GLY A 116 -1.53 -16.72 24.33
CA GLY A 116 -1.13 -17.61 25.42
C GLY A 116 -0.32 -16.94 26.53
N SER A 117 -0.94 -16.01 27.26
CA SER A 117 -0.76 -16.01 28.70
C SER A 117 -1.37 -17.31 29.25
N SER A 118 -0.53 -18.23 29.71
CA SER A 118 -0.93 -19.22 30.71
C SER A 118 -0.03 -19.02 31.92
N PRO A 119 -0.57 -18.60 33.08
CA PRO A 119 0.20 -18.54 34.31
C PRO A 119 0.28 -19.96 34.85
N THR A 120 1.48 -20.53 34.92
CA THR A 120 1.69 -21.73 35.74
C THR A 120 2.60 -21.36 36.89
N VAL A 121 1.94 -21.17 38.03
CA VAL A 121 2.51 -21.18 39.37
C VAL A 121 3.19 -22.54 39.58
N GLN A 122 4.48 -22.55 39.93
CA GLN A 122 5.06 -23.44 40.93
C GLN A 122 6.48 -23.02 41.30
#